data_AF-Q45UD6-F1
#
_entry.id   AF-Q45UD6-F1
#
_cell.length_a   1.000
_cell.length_b   1.000
_cell.length_c   1.000
_cell.angle_alpha   90.00
_cell.angle_beta   90.00
_cell.angle_gamma   90.00
#
_symmetry.space_group_name_H-M   'P 1'
#
loop_
_entity.id
_entity.type
_entity.pdbx_description
1 polymer ?
#
loop_
_entity_poly.entity_id
_entity_poly.type
_entity_poly.pdbx_seq_one_letter_code
_entity_poly.pdbx_strand_id
1 'polypeptide(L)'
;CLDILILRICTRYTPEQDTMTFSDGLTLNRTQMHNAGFGPLTDLVFTFAGQLLPLEMDDAETGLLSAICLICGDRQDLEEPTKVDKLQEPLLEA
;
A
#
# COMPACT_ATOMS: atom_id res chain seq x y z
N CYS A 1 -7.97 4.50 -0.63
CA CYS A 1 -6.95 5.47 -1.11
C CYS A 1 -5.72 5.49 -0.21
N LEU A 2 -5.92 5.54 1.12
CA LEU A 2 -4.82 5.43 2.07
C LEU A 2 -4.10 4.07 1.94
N ASP A 3 -4.82 2.99 1.66
CA ASP A 3 -4.26 1.63 1.55
C ASP A 3 -3.25 1.52 0.41
N ILE A 4 -3.55 2.14 -0.74
CA ILE A 4 -2.65 2.20 -1.90
C ILE A 4 -1.41 3.06 -1.57
N LEU A 5 -1.59 4.16 -0.85
CA LEU A 5 -0.47 5.00 -0.40
C LEU A 5 0.46 4.21 0.54
N ILE A 6 -0.12 3.53 1.53
CA ILE A 6 0.61 2.70 2.48
C ILE A 6 1.35 1.59 1.74
N LEU A 7 0.67 0.85 0.86
CA LEU A 7 1.28 -0.20 0.05
C LEU A 7 2.49 0.33 -0.73
N ARG A 8 2.34 1.46 -1.44
CA ARG A 8 3.42 2.08 -2.23
C ARG A 8 4.61 2.59 -1.41
N ILE A 9 4.39 2.94 -0.15
CA ILE A 9 5.46 3.36 0.76
C ILE A 9 6.15 2.11 1.35
N CYS A 10 5.37 1.10 1.71
CA CYS A 10 5.88 -0.16 2.26
C CYS A 10 6.78 -0.91 1.27
N THR A 11 6.48 -0.87 -0.04
CA THR A 11 7.37 -1.46 -1.06
C THR A 11 8.69 -0.69 -1.26
N ARG A 12 8.85 0.47 -0.60
CA ARG A 12 10.09 1.26 -0.56
C ARG A 12 10.74 1.30 0.82
N TYR A 13 10.43 0.32 1.66
CA TYR A 13 11.09 0.13 2.94
C TYR A 13 12.50 -0.46 2.74
N THR A 14 13.50 0.13 3.41
CA THR A 14 14.88 -0.36 3.39
C THR A 14 15.22 -0.93 4.77
N PRO A 15 15.24 -2.27 4.93
CA PRO A 15 15.32 -2.91 6.24
C PRO A 15 16.61 -2.62 7.00
N GLU A 16 17.73 -2.47 6.29
CA GLU A 16 19.04 -2.27 6.90
C GLU A 16 19.17 -0.92 7.58
N GLN A 17 18.45 0.10 7.10
CA GLN A 17 18.44 1.45 7.66
C GLN A 17 17.17 1.75 8.46
N ASP A 18 16.18 0.85 8.44
CA ASP A 18 14.86 1.04 9.04
C ASP A 18 14.22 2.38 8.57
N THR A 19 14.24 2.60 7.26
CA THR A 19 13.72 3.82 6.61
C THR A 19 12.77 3.52 5.46
N MET A 20 11.95 4.51 5.10
CA MET A 20 11.06 4.47 3.94
C MET A 20 11.39 5.63 2.99
N THR A 21 11.46 5.33 1.70
CA THR A 21 11.76 6.32 0.65
C THR A 21 10.48 6.69 -0.12
N PHE A 22 10.15 7.97 -0.16
CA PHE A 22 9.00 8.50 -0.89
C PHE A 22 9.32 8.64 -2.39
N SER A 23 8.28 8.84 -3.21
CA SER A 23 8.44 8.93 -4.66
C SER A 23 9.24 10.15 -5.13
N ASP A 24 9.39 11.17 -4.29
CA ASP A 24 10.23 12.35 -4.51
C ASP A 24 11.70 12.14 -4.05
N GLY A 25 12.02 10.96 -3.53
CA GLY A 25 13.35 10.62 -3.00
C GLY A 25 13.55 10.97 -1.52
N LEU A 26 12.55 11.57 -0.85
CA LEU A 26 12.63 11.85 0.58
C LEU A 26 12.69 10.54 1.38
N THR A 27 13.77 10.35 2.15
CA THR A 27 13.96 9.16 2.99
C THR A 27 13.70 9.51 4.45
N LEU A 28 12.79 8.80 5.10
CA LEU A 28 12.38 9.05 6.48
C LEU A 28 12.57 7.81 7.35
N ASN A 29 13.11 7.99 8.56
CA ASN A 29 13.07 6.98 9.63
C ASN A 29 11.72 6.99 10.37
N ARG A 30 11.51 6.07 11.32
CA ARG A 30 10.26 5.96 12.10
C ARG A 30 9.84 7.28 12.75
N THR A 31 10.75 7.95 13.45
CA THR A 31 10.44 9.21 14.14
C THR A 31 10.01 10.31 13.16
N GLN A 32 10.69 10.41 12.01
CA GLN A 32 10.34 11.37 10.98
C GLN A 32 9.00 11.03 10.33
N MET A 33 8.73 9.75 10.03
CA MET A 33 7.43 9.28 9.54
C MET A 33 6.30 9.61 10.50
N HIS A 34 6.50 9.36 11.79
CA HIS A 34 5.54 9.70 12.84
C HIS A 34 5.19 11.19 12.82
N ASN A 35 6.22 12.04 12.77
CA ASN A 35 6.05 13.50 12.77
C ASN A 35 5.59 14.07 11.43
N ALA A 36 5.73 13.33 10.33
CA ALA A 36 5.25 13.69 9.00
C ALA A 36 3.74 13.44 8.81
N GLY A 37 3.02 13.03 9.86
CA GLY A 37 1.56 12.91 9.87
C GLY A 37 1.03 11.49 9.98
N PHE A 38 1.88 10.47 9.96
CA PHE A 38 1.45 9.08 10.21
C PHE A 38 1.14 8.84 11.70
N GLY A 39 1.82 9.54 12.61
CA GLY A 39 1.58 9.44 14.05
C GLY A 39 1.56 7.99 14.53
N PRO A 40 0.53 7.54 15.27
CA PRO A 40 0.43 6.16 15.76
C PRO A 40 0.41 5.08 14.66
N LEU A 41 0.09 5.44 13.42
CA LEU A 41 0.06 4.51 12.29
C LEU A 41 1.46 4.10 11.85
N THR A 42 2.50 4.83 12.23
CA THR A 42 3.88 4.57 11.81
C THR A 42 4.31 3.14 12.11
N ASP A 43 4.10 2.64 13.32
CA ASP A 43 4.56 1.29 13.66
C ASP A 43 3.85 0.22 12.84
N LEU A 44 2.53 0.39 12.62
CA LEU A 44 1.74 -0.51 11.76
C LEU A 44 2.27 -0.53 10.32
N VAL A 45 2.64 0.64 9.77
CA VAL A 45 3.16 0.75 8.40
C VAL A 45 4.52 0.06 8.27
N PHE A 46 5.43 0.25 9.23
CA PHE A 46 6.71 -0.44 9.22
C PHE A 46 6.59 -1.94 9.47
N THR A 47 5.69 -2.38 10.37
CA THR A 47 5.40 -3.80 10.57
C THR A 47 4.85 -4.42 9.30
N PHE A 48 3.90 -3.76 8.65
CA PHE A 48 3.33 -4.24 7.39
C PHE A 48 4.40 -4.30 6.28
N ALA A 49 5.26 -3.29 6.16
CA ALA A 49 6.38 -3.32 5.22
C ALA A 49 7.30 -4.51 5.45
N GLY A 50 7.63 -4.81 6.71
CA GLY A 50 8.41 -6.00 7.07
C GLY A 50 7.75 -7.32 6.68
N GLN A 51 6.41 -7.38 6.69
CA GLN A 51 5.65 -8.55 6.25
C GLN A 51 5.61 -8.71 4.72
N LEU A 52 5.80 -7.62 3.97
CA LEU A 52 5.86 -7.67 2.50
C LEU A 52 7.24 -8.11 1.98
N LEU A 53 8.33 -7.89 2.74
CA LEU A 53 9.69 -8.24 2.29
C LEU A 53 9.84 -9.69 1.79
N PRO A 54 9.32 -10.72 2.50
CA PRO A 54 9.49 -12.11 2.06
C PRO A 54 8.66 -12.47 0.82
N LEU A 55 7.71 -11.63 0.43
CA LEU A 55 6.91 -11.85 -0.78
C LEU A 55 7.69 -11.49 -2.04
N GLU A 56 8.76 -10.70 -1.92
CA GLU A 56 9.60 -10.25 -3.05
C GLU A 56 8.78 -9.69 -4.23
N MET A 57 7.70 -8.97 -3.90
CA MET A 57 6.73 -8.50 -4.89
C MET A 57 7.39 -7.65 -5.98
N ASP A 58 7.15 -8.01 -7.23
CA ASP A 58 7.61 -7.21 -8.36
C ASP A 58 6.69 -6.01 -8.64
N ASP A 59 7.06 -5.20 -9.64
CA ASP A 59 6.28 -4.03 -10.05
C ASP A 59 4.88 -4.41 -10.58
N ALA A 60 4.75 -5.58 -11.21
CA ALA A 60 3.49 -6.07 -11.76
C ALA A 60 2.56 -6.54 -10.63
N GLU A 61 3.05 -7.30 -9.68
CA GLU A 61 2.32 -7.78 -8.49
C GLU A 61 1.89 -6.61 -7.60
N THR A 62 2.77 -5.63 -7.41
CA THR A 62 2.45 -4.38 -6.68
C THR A 62 1.37 -3.58 -7.41
N GLY A 63 1.47 -3.50 -8.74
CA GLY A 63 0.47 -2.85 -9.59
C GLY A 63 -0.89 -3.55 -9.52
N LEU A 64 -0.90 -4.88 -9.57
CA LEU A 64 -2.10 -5.70 -9.47
C LEU A 64 -2.78 -5.54 -8.11
N LEU A 65 -2.03 -5.64 -7.01
CA LEU A 65 -2.57 -5.45 -5.67
C LEU A 65 -3.12 -4.02 -5.48
N SER A 66 -2.43 -3.01 -6.02
CA SER A 66 -2.94 -1.63 -6.02
C SER A 66 -4.25 -1.49 -6.80
N ALA A 67 -4.39 -2.19 -7.94
CA ALA A 67 -5.61 -2.21 -8.73
C ALA A 67 -6.76 -2.91 -7.98
N ILE A 68 -6.49 -4.03 -7.31
CA ILE A 68 -7.47 -4.73 -6.46
C ILE A 68 -7.96 -3.79 -5.34
N CYS A 69 -7.07 -3.09 -4.64
CA CYS A 69 -7.47 -2.10 -3.64
C CYS A 69 -8.24 -0.90 -4.24
N LEU A 70 -7.95 -0.55 -5.49
CA LEU A 70 -8.60 0.55 -6.20
C LEU A 70 -10.02 0.19 -6.65
N ILE A 71 -10.23 -1.02 -7.14
CA ILE A 71 -11.51 -1.51 -7.67
C ILE A 71 -12.17 -2.37 -6.60
N CYS A 72 -12.87 -1.75 -5.66
CA CYS A 72 -13.49 -2.45 -4.52
C CYS A 72 -14.95 -2.01 -4.39
N GLY A 73 -15.88 -2.96 -4.51
CA GLY A 73 -17.33 -2.71 -4.45
C GLY A 73 -17.87 -2.42 -3.05
N ASP A 74 -17.07 -2.61 -2.00
CA ASP A 74 -17.44 -2.33 -0.61
C ASP A 74 -17.34 -0.84 -0.25
N ARG A 75 -16.98 0.04 -1.19
CA ARG A 75 -16.93 1.49 -0.94
C ARG A 75 -18.33 2.03 -0.70
N GLN A 76 -18.44 2.88 0.32
CA GLN A 76 -19.68 3.59 0.62
C GLN A 76 -20.10 4.46 -0.58
N ASP A 77 -21.41 4.58 -0.76
CA ASP A 77 -22.06 5.44 -1.75
C ASP A 77 -21.75 5.12 -3.21
N LEU A 78 -21.31 3.89 -3.51
CA LEU A 78 -21.27 3.40 -4.88
C LEU A 78 -22.68 3.26 -5.45
N GLU A 79 -22.94 3.87 -6.61
CA GLU A 79 -24.20 3.71 -7.34
C GLU A 79 -24.38 2.28 -7.87
N GLU A 80 -23.29 1.66 -8.33
CA GLU A 80 -23.30 0.35 -8.98
C GLU A 80 -22.23 -0.60 -8.40
N PRO A 81 -22.30 -0.97 -7.11
CA PRO A 81 -21.28 -1.78 -6.44
C PRO A 81 -21.04 -3.13 -7.14
N THR A 82 -22.11 -3.79 -7.58
CA THR A 82 -22.01 -5.08 -8.32
C THR A 82 -21.26 -4.96 -9.64
N LYS A 83 -21.26 -3.80 -10.30
CA LYS A 83 -20.44 -3.61 -11.49
C LYS A 83 -18.97 -3.45 -11.13
N VAL A 84 -18.67 -2.79 -10.01
CA VAL A 84 -17.30 -2.66 -9.50
C VAL A 84 -16.74 -4.03 -9.12
N ASP A 85 -17.52 -4.88 -8.48
CA ASP A 85 -17.11 -6.26 -8.16
C ASP A 85 -16.74 -7.05 -9.42
N LYS A 86 -17.60 -6.99 -10.45
CA LYS A 86 -17.33 -7.62 -11.75
C LYS A 86 -16.08 -7.08 -12.47
N LEU A 87 -15.72 -5.82 -12.22
CA LEU A 87 -14.47 -5.25 -12.74
C LEU A 87 -13.25 -5.73 -11.95
N GLN A 88 -13.42 -6.10 -10.68
CA GLN A 88 -12.35 -6.63 -9.84
C GLN A 88 -12.09 -8.12 -10.08
N GLU A 89 -13.13 -8.92 -10.37
CA GLU A 89 -13.05 -10.36 -10.68
C GLU A 89 -11.84 -10.74 -11.56
N PRO A 90 -11.63 -10.15 -12.76
CA PRO A 90 -10.51 -10.53 -13.62
C PRO A 90 -9.13 -10.20 -13.02
N LEU A 91 -9.03 -9.26 -12.06
CA LEU A 91 -7.78 -8.95 -11.37
C LEU A 91 -7.45 -10.00 -10.30
N LEU A 92 -8.45 -10.67 -9.75
CA LEU A 92 -8.28 -11.74 -8.77
C LEU A 92 -7.91 -13.08 -9.44
N GLU A 93 -8.28 -13.24 -10.70
CA GLU A 93 -8.01 -14.43 -11.52
C GLU A 93 -6.71 -14.34 -12.35
N ALA A 94 -6.04 -13.18 -12.34
CA ALA A 94 -4.85 -12.89 -13.12
C ALA A 94 -3.58 -13.62 -12.66
#